data_AF-A0A818KXY8-F1
#
_entry.id   AF-A0A818KXY8-F1
#
_cell.length_a   1.000
_cell.length_b   1.000
_cell.length_c   1.000
_cell.angle_alpha   90.00
_cell.angle_beta   90.00
_cell.angle_gamma   90.00
#
_symmetry.space_group_name_H-M   'P 1'
#
loop_
_entity.id
_entity.type
_entity.pdbx_description
1 polymer ?
#
loop_
_entity_poly.entity_id
_entity_poly.type
_entity_poly.pdbx_seq_one_letter_code
_entity_poly.pdbx_strand_id
1 'polypeptide(L)'
;NHLLGHFELTGIPPAPCGVSNIEVIFDVGYDGILNVSTIEKSTSREKKIQIRHDQNRLLQEEIQDMVEDAEKYKKEDGLIHERMVAKKSLESYCYNMKSSINSDQISSKLSIEDKTKINETIESTLQWIELNQSARTQEL
;
A
#
# COMPACT_ATOMS: atom_id res chain seq x y z
N ASN A 1 -17.10 -0.21 -4.15
CA ASN A 1 -16.14 0.23 -5.20
C ASN A 1 -16.47 -0.45 -6.51
N HIS A 2 -16.26 0.24 -7.64
CA HIS A 2 -16.47 -0.28 -9.00
C HIS A 2 -15.15 -0.31 -9.77
N LEU A 3 -14.80 -1.46 -10.37
CA LEU A 3 -13.53 -1.64 -11.08
C LEU A 3 -13.64 -1.13 -12.52
N LEU A 4 -12.90 -0.05 -12.82
CA LEU A 4 -12.90 0.59 -14.14
C LEU A 4 -11.86 0.00 -15.11
N GLY A 5 -10.77 -0.57 -14.59
CA GLY A 5 -9.71 -1.14 -15.40
C GLY A 5 -8.55 -1.64 -14.55
N HIS A 6 -7.77 -2.57 -15.10
CA HIS A 6 -6.56 -3.12 -14.49
C HIS A 6 -5.42 -3.15 -15.50
N PHE A 7 -4.22 -2.81 -15.07
CA PHE A 7 -3.02 -2.95 -15.87
C PHE A 7 -1.80 -3.18 -14.99
N GLU A 8 -0.84 -3.91 -15.53
CA GLU A 8 0.39 -4.27 -14.82
C GLU A 8 1.59 -3.60 -15.47
N LEU A 9 2.40 -2.90 -14.68
CA LEU A 9 3.70 -2.39 -15.11
C LEU A 9 4.75 -3.47 -14.83
N THR A 10 5.31 -4.08 -15.88
CA THR A 10 6.24 -5.21 -15.76
C THR A 10 7.70 -4.80 -16.01
N GLY A 11 8.61 -5.60 -15.46
CA GLY A 11 10.06 -5.46 -15.64
C GLY A 11 10.70 -4.28 -14.91
N ILE A 12 10.11 -3.88 -13.78
CA ILE A 12 10.77 -3.00 -12.82
C ILE A 12 11.91 -3.80 -12.16
N PRO A 13 13.16 -3.31 -12.16
CA PRO A 13 14.26 -4.00 -11.50
C PRO A 13 14.01 -4.10 -10.00
N PRO A 14 14.42 -5.19 -9.33
CA PRO A 14 14.32 -5.29 -7.87
C PRO A 14 15.07 -4.12 -7.22
N ALA A 15 14.38 -3.36 -6.38
CA ALA A 15 14.96 -2.25 -5.63
C ALA A 15 14.70 -2.42 -4.12
N PRO A 16 15.54 -1.84 -3.24
CA PRO A 16 15.24 -1.78 -1.83
C PRO A 16 13.89 -1.09 -1.59
N CYS A 17 13.19 -1.50 -0.53
CA CYS A 17 11.92 -0.89 -0.16
C CYS A 17 12.07 0.64 -0.02
N GLY A 18 11.17 1.41 -0.63
CA GLY A 18 11.20 2.87 -0.64
C GLY A 18 12.07 3.53 -1.72
N VAL A 19 12.82 2.76 -2.52
CA VAL A 19 13.67 3.31 -3.59
C VAL A 19 12.94 3.43 -4.93
N SER A 20 12.06 2.48 -5.26
CA SER A 20 11.26 2.54 -6.50
C SER A 20 10.30 3.73 -6.44
N ASN A 21 10.44 4.65 -7.40
CA ASN A 21 9.58 5.81 -7.53
C ASN A 21 8.68 5.65 -8.76
N ILE A 22 7.41 5.36 -8.50
CA ILE A 22 6.38 5.19 -9.52
C ILE A 22 5.44 6.40 -9.44
N GLU A 23 5.37 7.16 -10.52
CA GLU A 23 4.45 8.27 -10.68
C GLU A 23 3.21 7.80 -11.44
N VAL A 24 2.04 7.95 -10.84
CA VAL A 24 0.76 7.64 -11.47
C VAL A 24 0.00 8.93 -11.71
N ILE A 25 -0.38 9.18 -12.96
CA ILE A 25 -1.10 10.37 -13.40
C ILE A 25 -2.49 9.93 -13.86
N PHE A 26 -3.51 10.55 -13.28
CA PHE A 26 -4.91 10.37 -13.66
C PHE A 26 -5.38 11.64 -14.35
N ASP A 27 -5.74 11.54 -15.62
CA ASP A 27 -6.22 12.65 -16.45
C ASP A 27 -7.64 12.37 -16.92
N VAL A 28 -8.57 13.23 -16.53
CA VAL A 28 -10.01 13.11 -16.85
C VAL A 28 -10.34 14.14 -17.91
N GLY A 29 -10.60 13.65 -19.13
CA GLY A 29 -11.02 14.51 -20.24
C GLY A 29 -12.44 15.06 -20.06
N TYR A 30 -12.73 16.16 -20.75
CA TYR A 30 -14.09 16.74 -20.80
C TYR A 30 -15.11 15.81 -21.47
N ASP A 31 -14.63 14.85 -22.26
CA ASP A 31 -15.40 13.79 -22.91
C ASP A 31 -15.70 12.60 -21.97
N GLY A 32 -15.19 12.65 -20.73
CA GLY A 32 -15.37 11.61 -19.73
C GLY A 32 -14.45 10.40 -19.91
N ILE A 33 -13.41 10.49 -20.77
CA ILE A 33 -12.39 9.45 -20.89
C ILE A 33 -11.34 9.65 -19.80
N LEU A 34 -11.10 8.59 -19.02
CA LEU A 34 -10.04 8.56 -18.02
C LEU A 34 -8.77 7.98 -18.64
N ASN A 35 -7.74 8.82 -18.76
CA ASN A 35 -6.39 8.42 -19.12
C ASN A 35 -5.62 8.15 -17.82
N VAL A 36 -5.11 6.92 -17.66
CA VAL A 36 -4.21 6.59 -16.55
C VAL A 36 -2.84 6.29 -17.13
N SER A 37 -1.84 7.08 -16.76
CA SER A 37 -0.44 6.83 -17.11
C SER A 37 0.38 6.54 -15.86
N THR A 38 1.35 5.65 -15.99
CA THR A 38 2.28 5.29 -14.93
C THR A 38 3.69 5.38 -15.47
N ILE A 39 4.58 6.07 -14.76
CA ILE A 39 5.97 6.29 -15.13
C ILE A 39 6.85 5.84 -13.95
N GLU A 40 7.76 4.91 -14.17
CA GLU A 40 8.77 4.56 -13.18
C GLU A 40 10.03 5.39 -13.44
N LYS A 41 10.41 6.23 -12.48
CA LYS A 41 11.41 7.31 -12.70
C LYS A 41 12.83 6.80 -12.90
N SER A 42 13.15 5.61 -12.41
CA SER A 42 14.52 5.07 -12.45
C SER A 42 14.86 4.46 -13.80
N THR A 43 13.89 3.82 -14.45
CA THR A 43 14.04 3.16 -15.75
C THR A 43 13.37 3.93 -16.89
N SER A 44 12.66 5.01 -16.57
CA SER A 44 11.84 5.79 -17.50
C SER A 44 10.83 4.94 -18.27
N ARG A 45 10.41 3.81 -17.69
CA ARG A 45 9.37 2.95 -18.26
C ARG A 45 8.02 3.57 -18.02
N GLU A 46 7.23 3.65 -19.08
CA GLU A 46 5.86 4.14 -19.02
C GLU A 46 4.85 3.09 -19.48
N LYS A 47 3.66 3.13 -18.89
CA LYS A 47 2.48 2.40 -19.37
C LYS A 47 1.26 3.30 -19.26
N LYS A 48 0.43 3.29 -20.29
CA LYS A 48 -0.80 4.08 -20.35
C LYS A 48 -1.98 3.20 -20.71
N ILE A 49 -3.10 3.43 -20.05
CA ILE A 49 -4.41 2.89 -20.43
C ILE A 49 -5.41 4.03 -20.62
N GLN A 50 -6.42 3.76 -21.46
CA GLN A 50 -7.57 4.64 -21.63
C GLN A 50 -8.82 3.87 -21.23
N ILE A 51 -9.56 4.42 -20.28
CA ILE A 51 -10.83 3.88 -19.83
C ILE A 51 -11.91 4.73 -20.48
N ARG A 52 -12.70 4.10 -21.35
CA ARG A 52 -13.77 4.76 -22.11
C ARG A 52 -15.11 4.60 -21.40
N HIS A 53 -15.98 5.58 -21.62
CA HIS A 53 -17.28 5.74 -20.97
C HIS A 53 -18.34 4.70 -21.42
N ASP A 54 -18.12 3.98 -22.51
CA ASP A 54 -19.10 3.11 -23.18
C ASP A 54 -19.15 1.67 -22.64
N GLN A 55 -18.10 1.22 -21.97
CA GLN A 55 -18.03 -0.12 -21.38
C GLN A 55 -18.07 0.01 -19.85
N ASN A 56 -19.07 -0.59 -19.20
CA ASN A 56 -19.14 -0.74 -17.74
C ASN A 56 -19.58 0.50 -16.92
N ARG A 57 -20.53 1.30 -17.44
CA ARG A 57 -21.11 2.44 -16.73
C ARG A 57 -22.16 2.00 -15.70
N LEU A 58 -22.07 2.54 -14.48
CA LEU A 58 -23.10 2.41 -13.45
C LEU A 58 -24.35 3.21 -13.84
N LEU A 59 -25.51 2.63 -13.59
CA LEU A 59 -26.80 3.31 -13.68
C LEU A 59 -26.89 4.41 -12.61
N GLN A 60 -27.75 5.39 -12.83
CA GLN A 60 -27.91 6.50 -11.87
C GLN A 60 -28.38 6.00 -10.50
N GLU A 61 -29.22 4.96 -10.47
CA GLU A 61 -29.67 4.29 -9.25
C GLU A 61 -28.49 3.62 -8.52
N GLU A 62 -27.65 2.87 -9.23
CA GLU A 62 -26.47 2.22 -8.66
C GLU A 62 -25.46 3.25 -8.10
N ILE A 63 -25.32 4.41 -8.76
CA ILE A 63 -24.47 5.51 -8.26
C ILE A 63 -25.03 6.04 -6.93
N GLN A 64 -26.34 6.23 -6.86
CA GLN A 64 -27.00 6.75 -5.66
C GLN A 64 -26.87 5.76 -4.49
N ASP A 65 -27.15 4.48 -4.75
CA ASP A 65 -26.99 3.40 -3.76
C ASP A 65 -25.53 3.34 -3.25
N MET A 66 -24.54 3.46 -4.15
CA MET A 66 -23.13 3.49 -3.76
C MET A 66 -22.76 4.69 -2.88
N VAL A 67 -23.36 5.86 -3.10
CA VAL A 67 -23.14 7.05 -2.27
C VAL A 67 -23.77 6.85 -0.88
N GLU A 68 -24.99 6.32 -0.82
CA GLU A 68 -25.69 6.05 0.43
C GLU A 68 -24.97 4.99 1.28
N ASP A 69 -24.51 3.90 0.65
CA ASP A 69 -23.71 2.89 1.33
C ASP A 69 -22.38 3.47 1.84
N ALA A 70 -21.70 4.29 1.05
CA ALA A 70 -20.45 4.93 1.48
C ALA A 70 -20.65 5.82 2.71
N GLU A 71 -21.77 6.56 2.79
CA GLU A 71 -22.09 7.36 3.98
C GLU A 71 -22.45 6.49 5.19
N LYS A 72 -23.27 5.45 4.97
CA LYS A 72 -23.71 4.52 6.01
C LYS A 72 -22.53 3.79 6.67
N TYR A 73 -21.58 3.30 5.87
CA TYR A 73 -20.44 2.52 6.36
C TYR A 73 -19.18 3.35 6.63
N LYS A 74 -19.21 4.67 6.38
CA LYS A 74 -18.08 5.59 6.58
C LYS A 74 -17.34 5.40 7.91
N LYS A 75 -18.07 5.20 9.00
CA LYS A 75 -17.49 5.02 10.34
C LYS A 75 -16.79 3.68 10.48
N GLU A 76 -17.39 2.60 9.97
CA GLU A 76 -16.81 1.26 10.01
C GLU A 76 -15.57 1.16 9.10
N ASP A 77 -15.66 1.69 7.89
CA ASP A 77 -14.54 1.80 6.96
C ASP A 77 -13.39 2.64 7.54
N GLY A 78 -13.72 3.71 8.28
CA GLY A 78 -12.74 4.51 9.02
C GLY A 78 -11.97 3.69 10.07
N LEU A 79 -12.66 2.90 10.87
CA LEU A 79 -12.01 2.03 11.87
C LEU A 79 -11.13 0.96 11.23
N ILE A 80 -11.60 0.38 10.11
CA ILE A 80 -10.82 -0.59 9.33
C ILE A 80 -9.57 0.09 8.76
N HIS A 81 -9.71 1.31 8.24
CA HIS A 81 -8.61 2.09 7.71
C HIS A 81 -7.56 2.42 8.78
N GLU A 82 -7.98 2.92 9.95
CA GLU A 82 -7.09 3.20 11.09
C GLU A 82 -6.32 1.96 11.52
N ARG A 83 -7.00 0.81 11.63
CA ARG A 83 -6.36 -0.47 11.93
C ARG A 83 -5.30 -0.84 10.88
N MET A 84 -5.63 -0.72 9.60
CA MET A 84 -4.71 -1.04 8.50
C MET A 84 -3.49 -0.10 8.49
N VAL A 85 -3.68 1.17 8.82
CA VAL A 85 -2.59 2.14 8.97
C VAL A 85 -1.70 1.78 10.15
N ALA A 86 -2.27 1.46 11.32
CA ALA A 86 -1.52 1.03 12.50
C ALA A 86 -0.68 -0.23 12.20
N LYS A 87 -1.30 -1.24 11.58
CA LYS A 87 -0.62 -2.46 11.12
C LYS A 87 0.56 -2.14 10.20
N LYS A 88 0.33 -1.36 9.13
CA LYS A 88 1.39 -1.00 8.18
C LYS A 88 2.49 -0.17 8.84
N SER A 89 2.16 0.68 9.81
CA SER A 89 3.12 1.46 10.57
C SER A 89 4.01 0.56 11.41
N LEU A 90 3.45 -0.44 12.09
CA LEU A 90 4.21 -1.42 12.87
C LEU A 90 5.11 -2.29 11.97
N GLU A 91 4.58 -2.82 10.86
CA GLU A 91 5.36 -3.56 9.87
C GLU A 91 6.54 -2.72 9.35
N SER A 92 6.26 -1.47 8.94
CA SER A 92 7.30 -0.55 8.47
C SER A 92 8.36 -0.29 9.55
N TYR A 93 7.96 -0.10 10.80
CA TYR A 93 8.87 0.08 11.93
C TYR A 93 9.78 -1.14 12.11
N CYS A 94 9.22 -2.35 12.11
CA CYS A 94 9.98 -3.60 12.19
C CYS A 94 11.01 -3.72 11.07
N TYR A 95 10.65 -3.43 9.82
CA TYR A 95 11.58 -3.46 8.70
C TYR A 95 12.67 -2.38 8.80
N ASN A 96 12.31 -1.16 9.18
CA ASN A 96 13.25 -0.07 9.38
C ASN A 96 14.26 -0.40 10.50
N MET A 97 13.79 -1.03 11.58
CA MET A 97 14.63 -1.46 12.69
C MET A 97 15.57 -2.60 12.28
N LYS A 98 15.06 -3.59 11.53
CA LYS A 98 15.88 -4.67 10.96
C LYS A 98 16.96 -4.12 10.03
N SER A 99 16.64 -3.15 9.18
CA SER A 99 17.62 -2.48 8.33
C SER A 99 18.66 -1.70 9.14
N SER A 100 18.21 -0.93 10.14
CA SER A 100 19.07 -0.10 10.98
C SER A 100 20.10 -0.91 11.77
N ILE A 101 19.69 -2.04 12.36
CA ILE A 101 20.59 -2.89 13.17
C ILE A 101 21.63 -3.61 12.30
N ASN A 102 21.28 -3.89 11.05
CA ASN A 102 22.18 -4.48 10.07
C ASN A 102 23.08 -3.45 9.38
N SER A 103 22.90 -2.15 9.63
CA SER A 103 23.80 -1.11 9.11
C SER A 103 25.16 -1.12 9.83
N ASP A 104 26.25 -0.91 9.11
CA ASP A 104 27.62 -0.97 9.66
C ASP A 104 27.86 0.01 10.84
N GLN A 105 27.12 1.12 10.86
CA GLN A 105 27.24 2.15 11.90
C GLN A 105 26.67 1.74 13.26
N ILE A 106 25.64 0.90 13.25
CA ILE A 106 24.95 0.44 14.47
C ILE A 106 25.38 -0.99 14.80
N SER A 107 25.66 -1.80 13.78
CA SER A 107 26.06 -3.19 13.97
C SER A 107 27.37 -3.30 14.76
N SER A 108 28.32 -2.39 14.58
CA SER A 108 29.57 -2.37 15.34
C SER A 108 29.43 -1.90 16.80
N LYS A 109 28.28 -1.29 17.15
CA LYS A 109 28.01 -0.74 18.49
C LYS A 109 27.12 -1.64 19.37
N LEU A 110 26.52 -2.68 18.78
CA LEU A 110 25.65 -3.61 19.48
C LEU A 110 26.36 -4.94 19.73
N SER A 111 26.12 -5.52 20.90
CA SER A 111 26.58 -6.87 21.19
C SER A 111 25.87 -7.89 20.29
N ILE A 112 26.51 -9.04 20.06
CA ILE A 112 25.91 -10.13 19.28
C ILE A 112 24.61 -10.60 19.96
N GLU A 113 24.58 -10.63 21.29
CA GLU A 113 23.42 -11.04 22.08
C GLU A 113 22.23 -10.08 21.90
N ASP A 114 22.48 -8.77 21.95
CA ASP A 114 21.43 -7.76 21.75
C ASP A 114 20.88 -7.80 20.33
N LYS A 115 21.75 -7.97 19.32
CA LYS A 115 21.33 -8.12 17.92
C LYS A 115 20.41 -9.32 17.73
N THR A 116 20.76 -10.46 18.31
CA THR A 116 19.96 -11.68 18.20
C THR A 116 18.60 -11.48 18.85
N LYS A 117 18.55 -10.96 20.09
CA LYS A 117 17.29 -10.68 20.80
C LYS A 117 16.39 -9.73 20.02
N ILE A 118 16.95 -8.66 19.45
CA ILE A 118 16.15 -7.71 18.68
C ILE A 118 15.63 -8.34 17.39
N ASN A 119 16.45 -9.10 16.65
CA ASN A 119 16.00 -9.78 15.44
C ASN A 119 14.90 -10.82 15.72
N GLU A 120 15.05 -11.61 16.79
CA GLU A 120 14.02 -12.56 17.25
C GLU A 120 12.71 -11.85 17.58
N THR A 121 12.78 -10.71 18.29
CA THR A 121 11.60 -9.91 18.64
C THR A 121 10.92 -9.34 17.39
N ILE A 122 11.71 -8.84 16.43
CA ILE A 122 11.19 -8.34 15.14
C ILE A 122 10.48 -9.46 14.38
N GLU A 123 11.10 -10.64 14.27
CA GLU A 123 10.53 -11.78 13.54
C GLU A 123 9.26 -12.31 14.21
N SER A 124 9.25 -12.40 15.55
CA SER A 124 8.06 -12.76 16.31
C SER A 124 6.92 -11.75 16.12
N THR A 125 7.25 -10.45 16.10
CA THR A 125 6.26 -9.39 15.88
C THR A 125 5.67 -9.46 14.46
N LEU A 126 6.51 -9.65 13.43
CA LEU A 126 6.06 -9.81 12.05
C LEU A 126 5.16 -11.05 11.88
N GLN A 127 5.55 -12.19 12.46
CA GLN A 127 4.71 -13.39 12.46
C GLN A 127 3.38 -13.17 13.18
N TRP A 128 3.39 -12.46 14.31
CA TRP A 128 2.17 -12.13 15.02
C TRP A 128 1.22 -11.26 14.16
N ILE A 129 1.75 -10.28 13.43
CA ILE A 129 0.97 -9.43 12.52
C ILE A 129 0.37 -10.23 11.34
N GLU A 130 1.10 -11.23 10.84
CA GLU A 130 0.64 -12.11 9.77
C GLU A 130 -0.48 -13.05 10.23
N LEU A 131 -0.37 -13.60 11.45
CA LEU A 131 -1.34 -14.51 12.04
C LEU A 131 -2.60 -13.79 12.54
N ASN A 132 -2.45 -12.55 13.02
CA ASN A 132 -3.55 -11.77 13.59
C ASN A 132 -4.01 -10.67 12.63
N GLN A 133 -4.40 -11.06 11.40
CA GLN A 133 -4.85 -10.12 10.36
C GLN A 133 -6.08 -9.27 10.78
N SER A 134 -6.83 -9.73 11.78
CA SER A 134 -8.01 -9.06 12.34
C SER A 134 -7.76 -8.33 13.66
N ALA A 135 -6.52 -8.30 14.18
CA ALA A 135 -6.15 -7.65 15.45
C ALA A 135 -6.66 -6.21 15.55
N ARG A 136 -7.11 -5.79 16.72
CA ARG A 136 -7.64 -4.43 16.92
C ARG A 136 -6.51 -3.40 16.92
N THR A 137 -6.84 -2.14 16.65
CA THR A 137 -5.87 -1.03 16.69
C THR A 137 -5.18 -0.88 18.05
N GLN A 138 -5.81 -1.31 19.14
CA GLN A 138 -5.22 -1.29 20.50
C GLN A 138 -4.25 -2.46 20.76
N GLU A 139 -4.25 -3.46 19.90
CA GLU A 139 -3.40 -4.66 19.98
C GLU A 139 -2.21 -4.57 19.00
N LEU A 140 -2.18 -3.54 18.15
CA LEU A 140 -1.15 -3.21 17.15
C LEU A 140 -0.33 -2.01 17.64
#